data_AF-A0A1W9N7A6-F1
#
_entry.id   AF-A0A1W9N7A6-F1
#
_cell.length_a   1.000
_cell.length_b   1.000
_cell.length_c   1.000
_cell.angle_alpha   90.00
_cell.angle_beta   90.00
_cell.angle_gamma   90.00
#
_symmetry.space_group_name_H-M   'P 1'
#
loop_
_entity.id
_entity.type
_entity.pdbx_description
1 polymer ?
#
loop_
_entity_poly.entity_id
_entity_poly.type
_entity_poly.pdbx_seq_one_letter_code
_entity_poly.pdbx_strand_id
1 'polypeptide(L)'
;MKKYNTMLGKLTVGLGILFPITSALFVLSFCSKGKSNDIASYANPEAPAVSSAEMETAEEVVTEAEPEPNRYVKGNHTVAEGESFSLVTGMYWEDIYLWPDLYVLNNMISDDPDKIYPNEIIDIYNRLGQGNEYSERETEMILDAYMQVYDRFKSLGPHKNSSAWTLLWCGTKYNQDFLKLYERRIDSVDMEMAEKYIKEEGYLE
;
A
#
# COMPACT_ATOMS: atom_id res chain seq x y z
N MET A 1 -34.73 39.94 -6.91
CA MET A 1 -35.95 39.39 -6.28
C MET A 1 -36.24 38.00 -6.83
N LYS A 2 -35.85 36.94 -6.12
CA LYS A 2 -36.35 35.57 -6.31
C LYS A 2 -36.61 34.99 -4.92
N LYS A 3 -37.78 34.39 -4.76
CA LYS A 3 -38.45 34.07 -3.49
C LYS A 3 -37.83 32.84 -2.82
N TYR A 4 -37.61 32.96 -1.51
CA TYR A 4 -37.36 31.86 -0.60
C TYR A 4 -38.66 31.10 -0.36
N ASN A 5 -38.64 29.76 -0.46
CA ASN A 5 -39.70 28.92 0.06
C ASN A 5 -39.10 27.90 1.03
N THR A 6 -39.38 28.18 2.29
CA THR A 6 -39.29 27.36 3.49
C THR A 6 -40.14 26.09 3.35
N MET A 7 -39.56 24.92 3.60
CA MET A 7 -40.32 23.73 4.01
C MET A 7 -39.57 23.07 5.16
N LEU A 8 -40.10 23.33 6.35
CA LEU A 8 -39.72 22.73 7.63
C LEU A 8 -40.41 21.36 7.71
N GLY A 9 -39.65 20.28 7.53
CA GLY A 9 -40.10 18.92 7.79
C GLY A 9 -39.55 18.41 9.11
N LYS A 10 -40.33 18.58 10.19
CA LYS A 10 -40.16 17.82 11.44
C LYS A 10 -40.55 16.36 11.13
N LEU A 11 -39.77 15.37 11.59
CA LEU A 11 -40.36 14.19 12.24
C LEU A 11 -39.33 13.26 12.92
N THR A 12 -39.68 12.94 14.16
CA THR A 12 -39.48 11.66 14.89
C THR A 12 -38.13 11.29 15.50
N VAL A 13 -38.15 11.42 16.83
CA VAL A 13 -37.39 10.70 17.84
C VAL A 13 -37.73 9.19 17.78
N GLY A 14 -36.72 8.33 17.77
CA GLY A 14 -36.80 6.91 18.15
C GLY A 14 -35.56 6.56 18.97
N LEU A 15 -35.69 6.39 20.30
CA LEU A 15 -35.77 5.07 20.96
C LEU A 15 -34.66 4.13 20.43
N GLY A 16 -33.51 4.00 21.09
CA GLY A 16 -33.40 3.40 22.43
C GLY A 16 -33.13 1.91 22.28
N ILE A 17 -31.89 1.53 21.98
CA ILE A 17 -31.43 0.13 22.05
C ILE A 17 -30.21 0.09 22.96
N LEU A 18 -30.44 -0.41 24.18
CA LEU A 18 -29.40 -0.82 25.12
C LEU A 18 -28.71 -2.08 24.57
N PHE A 19 -27.41 -1.98 24.29
CA PHE A 19 -26.56 -3.14 24.09
C PHE A 19 -26.00 -3.59 25.45
N PRO A 20 -26.20 -4.86 25.88
CA PRO A 20 -25.52 -5.39 27.04
C PRO A 20 -24.04 -5.63 26.72
N ILE A 21 -23.18 -4.95 27.46
CA ILE A 21 -21.73 -5.20 27.52
C ILE A 21 -21.54 -6.54 28.26
N THR A 22 -21.31 -7.62 27.53
CA THR A 22 -20.82 -8.87 28.12
C THR A 22 -19.29 -8.87 28.07
N SER A 23 -18.69 -8.46 29.17
CA SER A 23 -17.29 -8.73 29.49
C SER A 23 -17.05 -10.23 29.55
N ALA A 24 -16.22 -10.75 28.65
CA ALA A 24 -15.59 -12.05 28.83
C ALA A 24 -14.10 -11.81 29.07
N LEU A 25 -13.72 -11.79 30.34
CA LEU A 25 -12.34 -12.06 30.76
C LEU A 25 -12.01 -13.49 30.31
N PHE A 26 -11.05 -13.66 29.41
CA PHE A 26 -10.38 -14.94 29.22
C PHE A 26 -8.92 -14.78 29.63
N VAL A 27 -8.64 -15.16 30.88
CA VAL A 27 -7.29 -15.34 31.43
C VAL A 27 -7.05 -16.84 31.55
N LEU A 28 -6.21 -17.40 30.69
CA LEU A 28 -5.45 -18.65 30.91
C LEU A 28 -4.21 -18.53 30.01
N SER A 29 -3.04 -18.11 30.50
CA SER A 29 -2.11 -18.84 31.38
C SER A 29 -1.76 -20.23 30.86
N PHE A 30 -0.75 -20.31 30.00
CA PHE A 30 0.14 -21.47 29.91
C PHE A 30 1.59 -21.02 29.86
N CYS A 31 2.26 -21.09 31.01
CA CYS A 31 3.69 -21.35 31.06
C CYS A 31 3.93 -22.76 30.51
N SER A 32 4.85 -22.89 29.56
CA SER A 32 5.61 -24.14 29.41
C SER A 32 7.10 -23.81 29.34
N LYS A 33 7.82 -24.47 30.25
CA LYS A 33 9.21 -24.29 30.60
C LYS A 33 9.87 -25.64 30.31
N GLY A 34 10.76 -25.70 29.32
CA GLY A 34 11.61 -26.87 29.05
C GLY A 34 12.97 -26.36 28.60
N LYS A 35 13.90 -26.17 29.54
CA LYS A 35 15.02 -27.10 29.87
C LYS A 35 16.00 -27.30 28.71
N SER A 36 17.06 -26.48 28.78
CA SER A 36 18.48 -26.84 28.75
C SER A 36 18.83 -28.32 28.66
N ASN A 37 19.87 -28.58 27.85
CA ASN A 37 20.92 -29.62 27.93
C ASN A 37 21.23 -30.10 26.49
N ASP A 38 22.45 -30.33 26.00
CA ASP A 38 23.77 -30.40 26.61
C ASP A 38 24.82 -30.11 25.53
N ILE A 39 25.96 -29.65 26.01
CA ILE A 39 27.20 -29.38 25.29
C ILE A 39 27.83 -30.73 24.92
N ALA A 40 28.04 -30.99 23.63
CA ALA A 40 28.89 -32.09 23.18
C ALA A 40 30.03 -31.51 22.33
N SER A 41 31.17 -31.33 23.01
CA SER A 41 32.48 -31.11 22.43
C SER A 41 32.99 -32.41 21.85
N TYR A 42 33.32 -32.44 20.56
CA TYR A 42 34.29 -33.38 19.99
C TYR A 42 35.12 -32.67 18.93
N ALA A 43 36.33 -32.28 19.34
CA ALA A 43 37.44 -32.06 18.43
C ALA A 43 38.00 -33.43 18.02
N ASN A 44 38.17 -33.68 16.72
CA ASN A 44 39.31 -34.45 16.23
C ASN A 44 39.59 -34.09 14.75
N PRO A 45 40.86 -33.91 14.34
CA PRO A 45 41.23 -33.52 13.00
C PRO A 45 41.51 -34.74 12.11
N GLU A 46 41.36 -34.57 10.81
CA GLU A 46 42.34 -34.91 9.76
C GLU A 46 41.63 -35.00 8.40
N ALA A 47 42.15 -34.20 7.46
CA ALA A 47 41.87 -34.31 6.03
C ALA A 47 42.37 -35.66 5.50
N PRO A 48 41.83 -36.15 4.37
CA PRO A 48 42.54 -35.87 3.12
C PRO A 48 41.67 -35.68 1.87
N ALA A 49 42.30 -35.00 0.91
CA ALA A 49 42.27 -35.23 -0.53
C ALA A 49 40.95 -35.07 -1.32
N VAL A 50 40.83 -33.88 -1.91
CA VAL A 50 40.61 -33.60 -3.35
C VAL A 50 40.16 -34.79 -4.21
N SER A 51 38.92 -34.74 -4.70
CA SER A 51 38.48 -35.44 -5.91
C SER A 51 37.65 -34.50 -6.77
N SER A 52 37.97 -34.54 -8.05
CA SER A 52 37.68 -33.56 -9.08
C SER A 52 36.33 -33.75 -9.74
N ALA A 53 35.81 -32.61 -10.23
CA ALA A 53 35.01 -32.46 -11.45
C ALA A 53 33.62 -33.13 -11.49
N GLU A 54 32.59 -32.29 -11.38
CA GLU A 54 31.61 -32.10 -12.44
C GLU A 54 31.06 -30.68 -12.30
N MET A 55 31.69 -29.75 -13.03
CA MET A 55 31.25 -28.38 -13.15
C MET A 55 30.11 -28.41 -14.18
N GLU A 56 28.89 -28.57 -13.68
CA GLU A 56 27.68 -28.36 -14.46
C GLU A 56 27.67 -26.87 -14.84
N THR A 57 27.99 -26.62 -16.12
CA THR A 57 27.87 -25.33 -16.77
C THR A 57 26.40 -24.92 -16.69
N ALA A 58 26.06 -24.17 -15.64
CA ALA A 58 24.82 -23.43 -15.57
C ALA A 58 24.80 -22.46 -16.75
N GLU A 59 23.93 -22.69 -17.71
CA GLU A 59 23.59 -21.71 -18.73
C GLU A 59 23.10 -20.46 -18.00
N GLU A 60 23.93 -19.41 -17.98
CA GLU A 60 23.54 -18.07 -17.61
C GLU A 60 22.51 -17.63 -18.65
N VAL A 61 21.23 -17.88 -18.34
CA VAL A 61 20.10 -17.27 -19.05
C VAL A 61 20.23 -15.77 -18.81
N VAL A 62 20.91 -15.10 -19.75
CA VAL A 62 20.90 -13.65 -19.88
C VAL A 62 19.46 -13.29 -20.20
N THR A 63 18.68 -13.07 -19.15
CA THR A 63 17.35 -12.48 -19.24
C THR A 63 17.55 -11.09 -19.81
N GLU A 64 17.15 -10.92 -21.06
CA GLU A 64 17.07 -9.61 -21.70
C GLU A 64 16.05 -8.80 -20.90
N ALA A 65 16.56 -7.97 -19.97
CA ALA A 65 15.73 -7.16 -19.10
C ALA A 65 14.84 -6.26 -19.95
N GLU A 66 13.53 -6.28 -19.70
CA GLU A 66 12.61 -5.37 -20.38
C GLU A 66 13.08 -3.91 -20.19
N PRO A 67 12.99 -3.07 -21.23
CA PRO A 67 13.42 -1.68 -21.12
C PRO A 67 12.60 -0.96 -20.05
N GLU A 68 13.29 -0.28 -19.13
CA GLU A 68 12.65 0.53 -18.09
C GLU A 68 11.63 1.52 -18.69
N PRO A 69 10.41 1.62 -18.13
CA PRO A 69 9.41 2.57 -18.59
C PRO A 69 9.97 4.00 -18.53
N ASN A 70 10.08 4.65 -19.70
CA ASN A 70 10.60 6.01 -19.78
C ASN A 70 9.57 6.99 -19.18
N ARG A 71 9.91 7.61 -18.04
CA ARG A 71 9.09 8.62 -17.37
C ARG A 71 9.52 10.03 -17.76
N TYR A 72 8.58 10.85 -18.24
CA TYR A 72 8.81 12.24 -18.63
C TYR A 72 7.59 13.11 -18.35
N VAL A 73 7.85 14.39 -18.09
CA VAL A 73 6.81 15.40 -17.83
C VAL A 73 6.08 15.74 -19.13
N LYS A 74 4.75 15.62 -19.14
CA LYS A 74 3.85 16.00 -20.25
C LYS A 74 3.26 17.38 -20.09
N GLY A 75 3.22 17.90 -18.86
CA GLY A 75 2.66 19.22 -18.56
C GLY A 75 2.70 19.50 -17.06
N ASN A 76 2.04 20.58 -16.65
CA ASN A 76 1.89 20.94 -15.26
C ASN A 76 0.41 21.21 -14.94
N HIS A 77 0.08 21.10 -13.66
CA HIS A 77 -1.23 21.39 -13.11
C HIS A 77 -1.08 22.31 -11.89
N THR A 78 -1.85 23.38 -11.85
CA THR A 78 -1.91 24.28 -10.68
C THR A 78 -3.09 23.87 -9.81
N VAL A 79 -2.80 23.45 -8.58
CA VAL A 79 -3.78 22.94 -7.62
C VAL A 79 -4.81 24.01 -7.28
N ALA A 80 -6.08 23.70 -7.48
CA ALA A 80 -7.23 24.47 -7.04
C ALA A 80 -7.63 24.12 -5.59
N GLU A 81 -8.48 24.95 -5.00
CA GLU A 81 -8.95 24.73 -3.63
C GLU A 81 -9.79 23.44 -3.52
N GLY A 82 -9.40 22.56 -2.59
CA GLY A 82 -10.08 21.30 -2.30
C GLY A 82 -9.70 20.12 -3.19
N GLU A 83 -8.72 20.29 -4.10
CA GLU A 83 -8.22 19.18 -4.91
C GLU A 83 -7.35 18.20 -4.11
N SER A 84 -7.18 17.00 -4.66
CA SER A 84 -6.30 15.95 -4.14
C SER A 84 -5.56 15.27 -5.30
N PHE A 85 -4.48 14.53 -5.00
CA PHE A 85 -3.76 13.77 -6.03
C PHE A 85 -4.67 12.80 -6.80
N SER A 86 -5.62 12.15 -6.12
CA SER A 86 -6.58 11.24 -6.77
C SER A 86 -7.48 11.95 -7.76
N LEU A 87 -7.90 13.19 -7.46
CA LEU A 87 -8.66 14.00 -8.41
C LEU A 87 -7.80 14.39 -9.61
N VAL A 88 -6.55 14.79 -9.38
CA VAL A 88 -5.61 15.14 -10.44
C VAL A 88 -5.34 13.95 -11.36
N THR A 89 -5.04 12.76 -10.84
CA THR A 89 -4.85 11.58 -11.70
C THR A 89 -6.15 11.16 -12.40
N GLY A 90 -7.31 11.34 -11.76
CA GLY A 90 -8.61 11.17 -12.43
C GLY A 90 -8.77 12.08 -13.65
N MET A 91 -8.33 13.34 -13.59
CA MET A 91 -8.42 14.29 -14.70
C MET A 91 -7.43 14.00 -15.84
N TYR A 92 -6.18 13.64 -15.52
CA TYR A 92 -5.11 13.53 -16.52
C TYR A 92 -4.85 12.11 -17.00
N TRP A 93 -5.14 11.11 -16.18
CA TRP A 93 -4.82 9.70 -16.42
C TRP A 93 -6.05 8.80 -16.43
N GLU A 94 -7.24 9.37 -16.21
CA GLU A 94 -8.52 8.65 -16.14
C GLU A 94 -8.51 7.51 -15.10
N ASP A 95 -7.62 7.59 -14.12
CA ASP A 95 -7.47 6.60 -13.04
C ASP A 95 -7.13 7.32 -11.73
N ILE A 96 -8.10 7.31 -10.80
CA ILE A 96 -7.94 7.95 -9.49
C ILE A 96 -6.99 7.17 -8.57
N TYR A 97 -6.69 5.90 -8.87
CA TYR A 97 -5.88 5.02 -8.03
C TYR A 97 -4.38 5.09 -8.36
N LEU A 98 -3.99 5.67 -9.51
CA LEU A 98 -2.59 5.93 -9.85
C LEU A 98 -1.97 7.11 -9.08
N TRP A 99 -2.72 7.73 -8.17
CA TRP A 99 -2.27 8.88 -7.41
C TRP A 99 -0.96 8.69 -6.62
N PRO A 100 -0.62 7.50 -6.06
CA PRO A 100 0.64 7.31 -5.36
C PRO A 100 1.85 7.51 -6.27
N ASP A 101 1.75 7.06 -7.53
CA ASP A 101 2.80 7.28 -8.54
C ASP A 101 2.99 8.77 -8.83
N LEU A 102 1.91 9.53 -8.98
CA LEU A 102 2.02 10.98 -9.17
C LEU A 102 2.63 11.68 -7.95
N TYR A 103 2.25 11.26 -6.74
CA TYR A 103 2.78 11.81 -5.50
C TYR A 103 4.29 11.60 -5.39
N VAL A 104 4.79 10.37 -5.58
CA VAL A 104 6.22 10.07 -5.38
C VAL A 104 7.13 10.75 -6.41
N LEU A 105 6.59 11.10 -7.58
CA LEU A 105 7.32 11.84 -8.61
C LEU A 105 7.40 13.35 -8.33
N ASN A 106 6.56 13.87 -7.44
CA ASN A 106 6.45 15.28 -7.15
C ASN A 106 7.01 15.60 -5.75
N ASN A 107 7.72 16.72 -5.64
CA ASN A 107 8.23 17.20 -4.37
C ASN A 107 7.29 18.28 -3.81
N MET A 108 6.33 17.86 -2.99
CA MET A 108 5.28 18.72 -2.46
C MET A 108 5.73 19.52 -1.24
N ILE A 109 5.00 20.59 -0.92
CA ILE A 109 5.26 21.40 0.29
C ILE A 109 5.01 20.59 1.57
N SER A 110 4.00 19.70 1.55
CA SER A 110 3.63 18.86 2.68
C SER A 110 4.14 17.43 2.50
N ASP A 111 4.74 16.88 3.57
CA ASP A 111 5.11 15.46 3.64
C ASP A 111 3.88 14.54 3.81
N ASP A 112 2.73 15.10 4.17
CA ASP A 112 1.47 14.37 4.30
C ASP A 112 0.80 14.19 2.92
N PRO A 113 0.68 12.97 2.39
CA PRO A 113 0.09 12.72 1.08
C PRO A 113 -1.37 13.18 0.93
N ASP A 114 -2.11 13.29 2.05
CA ASP A 114 -3.49 13.77 2.05
C ASP A 114 -3.59 15.31 2.01
N LYS A 115 -2.45 16.03 1.99
CA LYS A 115 -2.40 17.50 2.01
C LYS A 115 -1.68 18.04 0.79
N ILE A 116 -2.46 18.66 -0.09
CA ILE A 116 -1.96 19.55 -1.14
C ILE A 116 -2.58 20.93 -0.96
N TYR A 117 -1.81 21.98 -1.21
CA TYR A 117 -2.25 23.36 -1.01
C TYR A 117 -2.59 24.04 -2.34
N PRO A 118 -3.55 24.99 -2.33
CA PRO A 118 -3.88 25.76 -3.52
C PRO A 118 -2.66 26.52 -4.06
N ASN A 119 -2.55 26.57 -5.39
CA ASN A 119 -1.46 27.16 -6.18
C ASN A 119 -0.13 26.37 -6.15
N GLU A 120 -0.08 25.19 -5.52
CA GLU A 120 1.03 24.27 -5.76
C GLU A 120 1.02 23.80 -7.22
N ILE A 121 2.21 23.56 -7.76
CA ILE A 121 2.39 23.08 -9.13
C ILE A 121 2.75 21.61 -9.05
N ILE A 122 1.93 20.78 -9.70
CA ILE A 122 2.18 19.34 -9.87
C ILE A 122 2.66 19.13 -11.31
N ASP A 123 3.83 18.52 -11.46
CA ASP A 123 4.30 18.03 -12.75
C ASP A 123 3.53 16.77 -13.12
N ILE A 124 2.88 16.81 -14.28
CA ILE A 124 2.08 15.71 -14.82
C ILE A 124 2.95 14.88 -15.74
N TYR A 125 3.26 13.66 -15.32
CA TYR A 125 4.07 12.71 -16.08
C TYR A 125 3.23 11.93 -17.10
N ASN A 126 3.88 11.24 -18.03
CA ASN A 126 3.22 10.17 -18.76
C ASN A 126 2.71 9.10 -17.81
N ARG A 127 1.47 8.68 -18.05
CA ARG A 127 0.76 7.63 -17.33
C ARG A 127 1.48 6.28 -17.54
N LEU A 128 1.53 5.46 -16.50
CA LEU A 128 1.90 4.05 -16.59
C LEU A 128 0.74 3.23 -17.17
N GLY A 129 1.04 2.28 -18.05
CA GLY A 129 0.06 1.43 -18.70
C GLY A 129 -0.84 2.13 -19.72
N GLN A 130 -1.65 1.35 -20.41
CA GLN A 130 -2.62 1.80 -21.42
C GLN A 130 -4.02 1.31 -21.04
N GLY A 131 -4.85 2.22 -20.54
CA GLY A 131 -6.11 1.83 -19.92
C GLY A 131 -5.86 0.93 -18.71
N ASN A 132 -6.50 -0.24 -18.65
CA ASN A 132 -6.35 -1.19 -17.55
C ASN A 132 -5.24 -2.23 -17.78
N GLU A 133 -4.44 -2.07 -18.84
CA GLU A 133 -3.32 -2.96 -19.15
C GLU A 133 -2.00 -2.31 -18.71
N TYR A 134 -1.19 -3.09 -17.98
CA TYR A 134 0.10 -2.67 -17.44
C TYR A 134 1.13 -3.76 -17.73
N SER A 135 2.35 -3.39 -18.09
CA SER A 135 3.45 -4.37 -18.12
C SER A 135 3.80 -4.84 -16.70
N GLU A 136 4.55 -5.93 -16.59
CA GLU A 136 5.07 -6.40 -15.30
C GLU A 136 5.88 -5.29 -14.62
N ARG A 137 6.77 -4.65 -15.39
CA ARG A 137 7.62 -3.57 -14.87
C ARG A 137 6.82 -2.34 -14.43
N GLU A 138 5.81 -1.94 -15.20
CA GLU A 138 4.93 -0.83 -14.80
C GLU A 138 4.14 -1.17 -13.54
N THR A 139 3.68 -2.42 -13.42
CA THR A 139 3.00 -2.90 -12.22
C THR A 139 3.92 -2.81 -11.00
N GLU A 140 5.17 -3.26 -11.10
CA GLU A 140 6.16 -3.12 -10.03
C GLU A 140 6.36 -1.66 -9.60
N MET A 141 6.46 -0.74 -10.56
CA MET A 141 6.60 0.70 -10.26
C MET A 141 5.38 1.24 -9.51
N ILE A 142 4.17 0.85 -9.92
CA ILE A 142 2.93 1.24 -9.23
C ILE A 142 2.96 0.71 -7.79
N LEU A 143 3.21 -0.59 -7.60
CA LEU A 143 3.20 -1.19 -6.26
C LEU A 143 4.30 -0.60 -5.36
N ASP A 144 5.47 -0.28 -5.90
CA ASP A 144 6.51 0.40 -5.14
C ASP A 144 6.09 1.81 -4.72
N ALA A 145 5.44 2.58 -5.60
CA ALA A 145 4.89 3.90 -5.25
C ALA A 145 3.85 3.80 -4.11
N TYR A 146 2.99 2.78 -4.14
CA TYR A 146 2.07 2.49 -3.04
C TYR A 146 2.81 2.24 -1.72
N MET A 147 3.89 1.46 -1.74
CA MET A 147 4.68 1.20 -0.54
C MET A 147 5.44 2.43 -0.03
N GLN A 148 5.94 3.28 -0.92
CA GLN A 148 6.57 4.55 -0.54
C GLN A 148 5.58 5.48 0.17
N VAL A 149 4.35 5.57 -0.33
CA VAL A 149 3.28 6.36 0.30
C VAL A 149 2.83 5.73 1.62
N TYR A 150 2.75 4.40 1.70
CA TYR A 150 2.48 3.69 2.95
C TYR A 150 3.51 4.06 4.02
N ASP A 151 4.80 3.96 3.70
CA ASP A 151 5.89 4.32 4.61
C ASP A 151 5.77 5.80 5.06
N ARG A 152 5.36 6.69 4.15
CA ARG A 152 5.07 8.10 4.47
C ARG A 152 3.95 8.21 5.51
N PHE A 153 2.81 7.56 5.32
CA PHE A 153 1.72 7.56 6.29
C PHE A 153 2.15 7.01 7.65
N LYS A 154 2.91 5.91 7.68
CA LYS A 154 3.43 5.34 8.93
C LYS A 154 4.34 6.32 9.67
N SER A 155 5.16 7.09 8.94
CA SER A 155 6.04 8.10 9.53
C SER A 155 5.29 9.26 10.21
N LEU A 156 4.07 9.57 9.78
CA LEU A 156 3.22 10.63 10.36
C LEU A 156 2.53 10.19 11.66
N GLY A 157 2.46 8.88 11.91
CA GLY A 157 1.97 8.30 13.16
C GLY A 157 0.50 7.86 13.14
N PRO A 158 -0.05 7.44 14.29
CA PRO A 158 -1.27 6.62 14.35
C PRO A 158 -2.55 7.27 13.79
N HIS A 159 -2.61 8.60 13.74
CA HIS A 159 -3.75 9.33 13.17
C HIS A 159 -3.91 9.12 11.65
N LYS A 160 -2.89 8.55 10.99
CA LYS A 160 -2.89 8.16 9.58
C LYS A 160 -3.08 6.68 9.32
N ASN A 161 -3.32 5.87 10.36
CA ASN A 161 -3.52 4.42 10.18
C ASN A 161 -4.67 4.11 9.22
N SER A 162 -5.77 4.87 9.27
CA SER A 162 -6.90 4.71 8.33
C SER A 162 -6.49 4.95 6.88
N SER A 163 -5.74 6.02 6.60
CA SER A 163 -5.19 6.28 5.26
C SER A 163 -4.23 5.16 4.84
N ALA A 164 -3.39 4.69 5.76
CA ALA A 164 -2.38 3.65 5.49
C ALA A 164 -3.01 2.32 5.06
N TRP A 165 -3.95 1.74 5.81
CA TRP A 165 -4.56 0.46 5.40
C TRP A 165 -5.52 0.62 4.21
N THR A 166 -6.17 1.78 4.06
CA THR A 166 -7.02 2.04 2.86
C THR A 166 -6.17 2.07 1.61
N LEU A 167 -4.99 2.69 1.67
CA LEU A 167 -4.02 2.68 0.58
C LEU A 167 -3.61 1.25 0.20
N LEU A 168 -3.39 0.37 1.19
CA LEU A 168 -3.02 -1.01 0.93
C LEU A 168 -4.12 -1.79 0.20
N TRP A 169 -5.38 -1.63 0.63
CA TRP A 169 -6.53 -2.18 -0.09
C TRP A 169 -6.58 -1.66 -1.53
N CYS A 170 -6.40 -0.36 -1.74
CA CYS A 170 -6.36 0.22 -3.08
C CYS A 170 -5.24 -0.37 -3.97
N GLY A 171 -4.07 -0.69 -3.40
CA GLY A 171 -2.95 -1.29 -4.14
C GLY A 171 -3.29 -2.65 -4.75
N THR A 172 -4.22 -3.39 -4.13
CA THR A 172 -4.66 -4.71 -4.64
C THR A 172 -5.41 -4.65 -5.97
N LYS A 173 -5.85 -3.46 -6.40
CA LYS A 173 -6.40 -3.23 -7.74
C LYS A 173 -5.44 -3.67 -8.85
N TYR A 174 -4.15 -3.41 -8.68
CA TYR A 174 -3.13 -3.66 -9.70
C TYR A 174 -2.51 -5.06 -9.57
N ASN A 175 -2.49 -5.61 -8.36
CA ASN A 175 -2.03 -6.96 -8.12
C ASN A 175 -2.74 -7.54 -6.88
N GLN A 176 -3.54 -8.59 -7.06
CA GLN A 176 -4.29 -9.21 -5.96
C GLN A 176 -3.37 -9.86 -4.91
N ASP A 177 -2.15 -10.24 -5.28
CA ASP A 177 -1.13 -10.75 -4.37
C ASP A 177 -0.29 -9.62 -3.72
N PHE A 178 -0.62 -8.35 -3.93
CA PHE A 178 0.14 -7.19 -3.42
C PHE A 178 0.41 -7.29 -1.91
N LEU A 179 -0.61 -7.57 -1.11
CA LEU A 179 -0.48 -7.70 0.34
C LEU A 179 0.52 -8.79 0.74
N LYS A 180 0.45 -9.93 0.07
CA LYS A 180 1.35 -11.06 0.29
C LYS A 180 2.77 -10.75 -0.16
N LEU A 181 2.93 -10.08 -1.31
CA LEU A 181 4.22 -9.69 -1.86
C LEU A 181 5.00 -8.80 -0.89
N TYR A 182 4.31 -7.91 -0.19
CA TYR A 182 4.90 -6.96 0.77
C TYR A 182 4.61 -7.29 2.24
N GLU A 183 4.21 -8.52 2.56
CA GLU A 183 3.81 -8.95 3.91
C GLU A 183 4.82 -8.57 4.99
N ARG A 184 6.12 -8.69 4.69
CA ARG A 184 7.20 -8.38 5.66
C ARG A 184 7.39 -6.89 5.93
N ARG A 185 6.83 -6.00 5.10
CA ARG A 185 6.92 -4.54 5.23
C ARG A 185 5.67 -3.91 5.81
N ILE A 186 4.54 -4.61 5.76
CA ILE A 186 3.24 -4.11 6.18
C ILE A 186 3.02 -4.45 7.66
N ASP A 187 2.55 -3.47 8.44
CA ASP A 187 2.13 -3.71 9.82
C ASP A 187 0.96 -4.70 9.88
N SER A 188 1.02 -5.68 10.79
CA SER A 188 0.01 -6.75 10.86
C SER A 188 -1.41 -6.24 11.07
N VAL A 189 -1.60 -5.11 11.75
CA VAL A 189 -2.92 -4.52 11.96
C VAL A 189 -3.45 -3.89 10.67
N ASP A 190 -2.59 -3.19 9.93
CA ASP A 190 -2.97 -2.60 8.64
C ASP A 190 -3.28 -3.71 7.62
N MET A 191 -2.52 -4.82 7.67
CA MET A 191 -2.76 -6.02 6.86
C MET A 191 -4.15 -6.61 7.12
N GLU A 192 -4.46 -6.91 8.38
CA GLU A 192 -5.76 -7.49 8.77
C GLU A 192 -6.93 -6.58 8.34
N MET A 193 -6.76 -5.26 8.47
CA MET A 193 -7.75 -4.30 8.03
C MET A 193 -7.92 -4.31 6.51
N ALA A 194 -6.85 -4.28 5.73
CA ALA A 194 -6.94 -4.34 4.27
C ALA A 194 -7.58 -5.65 3.79
N GLU A 195 -7.17 -6.80 4.34
CA GLU A 195 -7.75 -8.11 4.02
C GLU A 195 -9.24 -8.20 4.37
N LYS A 196 -9.64 -7.62 5.50
CA LYS A 196 -11.04 -7.54 5.90
C LYS A 196 -11.86 -6.79 4.85
N TYR A 197 -11.39 -5.65 4.36
CA TYR A 197 -12.09 -4.87 3.33
C TYR A 197 -12.15 -5.61 1.99
N ILE A 198 -11.09 -6.31 1.59
CA ILE A 198 -11.11 -7.17 0.39
C ILE A 198 -12.20 -8.25 0.52
N LYS A 199 -12.36 -8.83 1.71
CA LYS A 199 -13.39 -9.84 1.96
C LYS A 199 -14.81 -9.28 1.96
N GLU A 200 -15.00 -8.06 2.46
CA GLU A 200 -16.31 -7.42 2.60
C GLU A 200 -16.77 -6.74 1.30
N GLU A 201 -15.87 -6.02 0.63
CA GLU A 201 -16.17 -5.17 -0.53
C GLU A 201 -15.64 -5.74 -1.85
N GLY A 202 -14.70 -6.69 -1.80
CA GLY A 202 -14.03 -7.23 -2.98
C GLY A 202 -12.79 -6.43 -3.41
N TYR A 203 -12.23 -6.83 -4.55
CA TYR A 203 -11.19 -6.08 -5.23
C TYR A 203 -11.81 -4.91 -6.01
N LEU A 204 -11.04 -3.82 -6.14
CA LEU A 204 -11.43 -2.68 -6.96
C LEU A 204 -11.27 -3.01 -8.45
N GLU A 205 -12.28 -2.70 -9.25
CA GLU A 205 -12.27 -2.83 -10.72
C GLU A 205 -11.79 -1.57 -11.43
#